data_AF-A0A1X1G3V4-F1
#
_entry.id   AF-A0A1X1G3V4-F1
#
_cell.length_a   1.000
_cell.length_b   1.000
_cell.length_c   1.000
_cell.angle_alpha   90.00
_cell.angle_beta   90.00
_cell.angle_gamma   90.00
#
_symmetry.space_group_name_H-M   'P 1'
#
loop_
_entity.id
_entity.type
_entity.pdbx_description
1 polymer ?
#
loop_
_entity_poly.entity_id
_entity_poly.type
_entity_poly.pdbx_seq_one_letter_code
_entity_poly.pdbx_strand_id
1 'polypeptide(L)'
;IGIMESQHRKVTYRMKKRGMYWTLAGAETMSRIIVLNYEDSLRELFFGTWREDYEKFISLEEVSAYTIKKRMSKTDKENTSRYQCYPDSKRLSYFRKQ
;
A
#
# COMPACT_ATOMS: atom_id res chain seq x y z
N ILE A 1 -31.20 -1.41 -29.41
CA ILE A 1 -31.29 -1.48 -27.92
C ILE A 1 -30.62 -2.73 -27.33
N GLY A 2 -30.85 -3.95 -27.85
CA GLY A 2 -30.45 -5.19 -27.16
C GLY A 2 -28.95 -5.45 -26.95
N ILE A 3 -28.05 -4.88 -27.74
CA ILE A 3 -26.60 -5.04 -27.54
C ILE A 3 -26.14 -4.26 -26.31
N MET A 4 -26.59 -3.01 -26.12
CA MET A 4 -26.23 -2.22 -24.94
C MET A 4 -26.73 -2.84 -23.64
N GLU A 5 -28.00 -3.26 -23.61
CA GLU A 5 -28.59 -3.90 -22.42
C GLU A 5 -27.91 -5.23 -22.07
N SER A 6 -27.61 -6.05 -23.08
CA SER A 6 -26.95 -7.34 -22.85
C SER A 6 -25.51 -7.17 -22.35
N GLN A 7 -24.77 -6.17 -22.83
CA GLN A 7 -23.43 -5.88 -22.33
C GLN A 7 -23.47 -5.29 -20.91
N HIS A 8 -24.39 -4.35 -20.65
CA HIS A 8 -24.58 -3.78 -19.31
C HIS A 8 -24.93 -4.88 -18.28
N ARG A 9 -25.79 -5.84 -18.65
CA ARG A 9 -26.13 -7.02 -17.83
C ARG A 9 -24.91 -7.92 -17.56
N LYS A 10 -24.08 -8.19 -18.58
CA LYS A 10 -22.86 -9.00 -18.43
C LYS A 10 -21.86 -8.34 -17.47
N VAL A 11 -21.64 -7.04 -17.58
CA VAL A 11 -20.74 -6.29 -16.68
C VAL A 11 -21.28 -6.33 -15.25
N THR A 12 -22.56 -6.01 -15.07
CA THR A 12 -23.23 -6.01 -13.76
C THR A 12 -23.13 -7.37 -13.07
N TYR A 13 -23.33 -8.49 -13.80
CA TYR A 13 -23.21 -9.82 -13.20
C TYR A 13 -21.78 -10.19 -12.83
N ARG A 14 -20.77 -9.85 -13.65
CA ARG A 14 -19.37 -10.13 -13.32
C ARG A 14 -18.94 -9.42 -12.03
N MET A 15 -19.42 -8.20 -11.82
CA MET A 15 -19.14 -7.44 -10.59
C MET A 15 -19.83 -8.05 -9.37
N LYS A 16 -21.13 -8.35 -9.48
CA LYS A 16 -21.89 -9.00 -8.39
C LYS A 16 -21.31 -10.37 -8.01
N LYS A 17 -20.93 -11.21 -8.99
CA LYS A 17 -20.33 -12.54 -8.74
C LYS A 17 -18.97 -12.47 -8.04
N ARG A 18 -18.21 -11.39 -8.19
CA ARG A 18 -16.94 -11.16 -7.49
C ARG A 18 -17.12 -10.57 -6.08
N GLY A 19 -18.36 -10.35 -5.62
CA GLY A 19 -18.63 -9.71 -4.33
C GLY A 19 -18.30 -8.21 -4.31
N MET A 20 -18.12 -7.58 -5.48
CA MET A 20 -17.91 -6.13 -5.56
C MET A 20 -19.27 -5.41 -5.62
N TYR A 21 -19.52 -4.55 -4.63
CA TYR A 21 -20.68 -3.67 -4.63
C TYR A 21 -20.52 -2.53 -5.64
N TRP A 22 -21.64 -2.02 -6.17
CA TRP A 22 -21.70 -0.76 -6.94
C TRP A 22 -21.48 0.43 -6.01
N THR A 23 -20.28 0.53 -5.45
CA THR A 23 -19.84 1.77 -4.81
C THR A 23 -19.48 2.77 -5.89
N LEU A 24 -19.58 4.06 -5.59
CA LEU A 24 -19.18 5.12 -6.52
C LEU A 24 -17.75 4.89 -7.04
N ALA A 25 -16.84 4.51 -6.15
CA ALA A 25 -15.45 4.16 -6.49
C ALA A 25 -15.34 2.92 -7.39
N GLY A 26 -16.16 1.88 -7.15
CA GLY A 26 -16.19 0.68 -7.99
C GLY A 26 -16.72 0.96 -9.39
N ALA A 27 -17.77 1.78 -9.50
CA ALA A 27 -18.34 2.22 -10.76
C ALA A 27 -17.35 3.07 -11.56
N GLU A 28 -16.69 4.02 -10.89
CA GLU A 28 -15.64 4.87 -11.48
C GLU A 28 -14.43 4.05 -11.95
N THR A 29 -13.97 3.10 -11.14
CA THR A 29 -12.84 2.22 -11.51
C THR A 29 -13.17 1.44 -12.78
N MET A 30 -14.39 0.90 -12.87
CA MET A 30 -14.82 0.16 -14.05
C MET A 30 -14.99 1.05 -15.27
N SER A 31 -15.54 2.26 -15.13
CA SER A 31 -15.66 3.19 -16.27
C SER A 31 -14.28 3.55 -16.83
N ARG A 32 -13.31 3.84 -15.94
CA ARG A 32 -11.92 4.08 -16.33
C ARG A 32 -11.30 2.87 -17.04
N ILE A 33 -11.48 1.65 -16.52
CA ILE A 33 -10.98 0.41 -17.17
C ILE A 33 -11.57 0.25 -18.57
N ILE A 34 -12.87 0.52 -18.76
CA ILE A 34 -13.54 0.39 -20.06
C ILE A 34 -12.95 1.38 -21.07
N VAL A 35 -12.76 2.64 -20.68
CA VAL A 35 -12.17 3.68 -21.54
C VAL A 35 -10.73 3.31 -21.91
N LEU A 36 -9.90 2.92 -20.93
CA LEU A 36 -8.51 2.53 -21.18
C LEU A 36 -8.37 1.27 -22.04
N ASN A 37 -9.33 0.34 -21.94
CA ASN A 37 -9.35 -0.82 -22.83
C ASN A 37 -9.68 -0.43 -24.27
N TYR A 38 -10.50 0.60 -24.48
CA TYR A 38 -10.82 1.10 -25.80
C TYR A 38 -9.64 1.85 -26.44
N GLU A 39 -8.84 2.51 -25.62
CA GLU A 39 -7.62 3.23 -26.04
C GLU A 39 -6.38 2.33 -26.14
N ASP A 40 -6.51 1.01 -25.96
CA ASP A 40 -5.42 0.02 -25.91
C ASP A 40 -4.31 0.32 -24.86
N SER A 41 -4.55 1.25 -23.95
CA SER A 41 -3.62 1.70 -22.90
C SER A 41 -3.74 0.89 -21.60
N LEU A 42 -4.76 0.02 -21.49
CA LEU A 42 -4.98 -0.77 -20.27
C LEU A 42 -3.79 -1.66 -19.89
N ARG A 43 -3.08 -2.22 -20.89
CA ARG A 43 -1.90 -3.05 -20.64
C ARG A 43 -0.76 -2.24 -20.04
N GLU A 44 -0.55 -1.02 -20.52
CA GLU A 44 0.46 -0.10 -20.00
C GLU A 44 0.10 0.36 -18.58
N LEU A 45 -1.18 0.60 -18.29
CA LEU A 45 -1.59 0.88 -16.91
C LEU A 45 -1.20 -0.27 -15.97
N PHE A 46 -1.44 -1.53 -16.36
CA PHE A 46 -1.13 -2.67 -15.49
C PHE A 46 0.32 -3.13 -15.52
N PHE A 47 1.07 -2.93 -16.60
CA PHE A 47 2.40 -3.51 -16.79
C PHE A 47 3.43 -2.51 -17.32
N GLY A 48 3.13 -1.21 -17.24
CA GLY A 48 4.02 -0.15 -17.68
C GLY A 48 5.22 0.03 -16.75
N THR A 49 6.22 0.72 -17.28
CA THR A 49 7.49 1.04 -16.61
C THR A 49 7.31 1.94 -15.39
N TRP A 50 6.20 2.67 -15.30
CA TRP A 50 5.86 3.52 -14.15
C TRP A 50 5.90 2.76 -12.82
N ARG A 51 5.69 1.44 -12.82
CA ARG A 51 5.82 0.60 -11.62
C ARG A 51 7.22 0.61 -11.04
N GLU A 52 8.23 0.57 -11.89
CA GLU A 52 9.64 0.61 -11.46
C GLU A 52 9.96 1.96 -10.83
N ASP A 53 9.42 3.04 -11.39
CA ASP A 53 9.57 4.37 -10.82
C ASP A 53 8.80 4.53 -9.51
N TYR A 54 7.58 3.98 -9.43
CA TYR A 54 6.79 3.96 -8.21
C TYR A 54 7.46 3.16 -7.08
N GLU A 55 8.08 2.02 -7.39
CA GLU A 55 8.83 1.22 -6.42
C GLU A 55 10.01 2.01 -5.84
N LYS A 56 10.72 2.78 -6.68
CA LYS A 56 11.78 3.69 -6.21
C LYS A 56 11.19 4.74 -5.26
N PHE A 57 10.04 5.32 -5.57
CA PHE A 57 9.39 6.28 -4.67
C PHE A 57 8.98 5.68 -3.33
N ILE A 58 8.39 4.48 -3.31
CA ILE A 58 8.07 3.77 -2.06
C ILE A 58 9.34 3.54 -1.23
N SER A 59 10.41 3.07 -1.86
CA SER A 59 11.67 2.81 -1.16
C SER A 59 12.25 4.07 -0.52
N LEU A 60 12.06 5.25 -1.13
CA LEU A 60 12.48 6.54 -0.59
C LEU A 60 11.58 6.99 0.57
N GLU A 61 10.28 6.71 0.52
CA GLU A 61 9.34 7.03 1.59
C GLU A 61 9.65 6.25 2.89
N GLU A 62 10.11 4.99 2.76
CA GLU A 62 10.61 4.22 3.91
C GLU A 62 11.82 4.88 4.59
N VAL A 63 12.61 5.65 3.84
CA VAL A 63 13.82 6.38 4.31
C VAL A 63 13.48 7.80 4.77
N SER A 64 12.19 8.17 4.86
CA SER A 64 11.81 9.49 5.38
C SER A 64 12.37 9.74 6.80
N ALA A 65 12.71 10.99 7.10
CA ALA A 65 13.21 11.37 8.43
C ALA A 65 12.22 10.97 9.55
N TYR A 66 10.92 10.97 9.25
CA TYR A 66 9.88 10.53 10.18
C TYR A 66 9.93 9.02 10.45
N THR A 67 10.02 8.19 9.41
CA THR A 67 10.13 6.72 9.57
C THR A 67 11.44 6.33 10.26
N ILE A 68 12.55 7.00 9.95
CA ILE A 68 13.84 6.81 10.63
C ILE A 68 13.72 7.15 12.11
N LYS A 69 13.19 8.33 12.48
CA LYS A 69 13.00 8.74 13.88
C LYS A 69 12.08 7.77 14.65
N LYS A 70 11.00 7.30 14.01
CA LYS A 70 10.09 6.31 14.58
C LYS A 70 10.77 4.95 14.80
N ARG A 71 11.65 4.53 13.88
CA ARG A 71 12.46 3.31 14.03
C ARG A 71 13.48 3.46 15.17
N MET A 72 14.23 4.55 15.23
CA MET A 72 15.18 4.85 16.31
C MET A 72 14.51 4.80 17.68
N SER A 73 13.39 5.52 17.85
CA SER A 73 12.66 5.52 19.12
C SER A 73 12.08 4.16 19.55
N LYS A 74 11.82 3.24 18.60
CA LYS A 74 11.43 1.86 18.91
C LYS A 74 12.63 1.04 19.37
N THR A 75 13.76 1.15 18.67
CA THR A 75 15.01 0.48 19.03
C THR A 75 15.50 0.91 20.42
N ASP A 76 15.38 2.20 20.76
CA ASP A 76 15.72 2.71 22.10
C ASP A 76 14.86 2.09 23.21
N LYS A 77 13.56 1.91 22.95
CA LYS A 77 12.62 1.27 23.89
C LYS A 77 12.90 -0.22 24.06
N GLU A 78 13.16 -0.93 22.95
CA GLU A 78 13.53 -2.35 22.98
C GLU A 78 14.84 -2.59 23.70
N ASN A 79 15.86 -1.76 23.43
CA ASN A 79 17.13 -1.80 24.16
C ASN A 79 16.91 -1.54 25.65
N THR A 80 16.18 -0.48 26.01
CA THR A 80 15.84 -0.17 27.41
C THR A 80 15.13 -1.33 28.12
N SER A 81 14.19 -1.99 27.43
CA SER A 81 13.47 -3.17 27.93
C SER A 81 14.38 -4.39 28.09
N ARG A 82 15.29 -4.64 27.13
CA ARG A 82 16.27 -5.72 27.20
C ARG A 82 17.23 -5.56 28.39
N TYR A 83 17.55 -4.32 28.75
CA TYR A 83 18.38 -4.02 29.92
C TYR A 83 17.58 -3.91 31.24
N GLN A 84 16.26 -4.03 31.19
CA GLN A 84 15.36 -4.03 32.35
C GLN A 84 15.48 -5.30 33.19
N CYS A 85 15.97 -6.38 32.58
CA CYS A 85 16.14 -7.69 33.20
C CYS A 85 17.48 -7.86 33.96
N TYR A 86 18.38 -6.87 33.92
CA TYR A 86 19.66 -6.91 34.65
C TYR A 86 19.54 -6.21 36.01
N PRO A 87 20.25 -6.70 37.05
CA PRO A 87 20.29 -6.05 38.35
C PRO A 87 20.83 -4.61 38.25
N ASP A 88 20.32 -3.74 39.11
CA ASP A 88 20.42 -2.28 39.00
C ASP A 88 21.87 -1.75 38.91
N SER A 89 22.80 -2.45 39.58
CA SER A 89 24.24 -2.14 39.55
C SER A 89 24.88 -2.24 38.16
N LYS A 90 24.38 -3.13 37.29
CA LYS A 90 24.87 -3.28 35.90
C LYS A 90 24.12 -2.38 34.93
N ARG A 91 22.85 -2.06 35.21
CA ARG A 91 21.96 -1.25 34.37
C ARG A 91 22.46 0.19 34.20
N LEU A 92 22.91 0.81 35.30
CA LEU A 92 23.42 2.20 35.31
C LEU A 92 24.75 2.38 34.57
N SER A 93 25.53 1.31 34.38
CA SER A 93 26.82 1.37 33.67
C SER A 93 26.67 1.54 32.15
N TYR A 94 25.54 1.10 31.57
CA TYR A 94 25.28 1.16 30.13
C TYR A 94 24.74 2.52 29.68
N PHE A 95 23.84 3.15 30.45
CA PHE A 95 23.29 4.47 30.14
C PHE A 95 24.34 5.60 30.18
N ARG A 96 25.48 5.37 30.84
CA ARG A 96 26.58 6.34 30.94
C ARG A 96 27.58 6.26 29.77
N LYS A 97 27.44 5.29 28.86
CA LYS A 97 28.36 5.04 27.73
C LYS A 97 27.81 5.45 26.36
N GLN A 98 26.55 5.87 26.26
CA GLN A 98 25.98 6.43 25.03
C GLN A 98 26.22 7.94 24.96
#